data_AF-A0A830FM95-F1
#
_entry.id   AF-A0A830FM95-F1
#
_cell.length_a   1.000
_cell.length_b   1.000
_cell.length_c   1.000
_cell.angle_alpha   90.00
_cell.angle_beta   90.00
_cell.angle_gamma   90.00
#
_symmetry.space_group_name_H-M   'P 1'
#
loop_
_entity.id
_entity.type
_entity.pdbx_description
1 polymer ?
#
loop_
_entity_poly.entity_id
_entity_poly.type
_entity_poly.pdbx_seq_one_letter_code
_entity_poly.pdbx_strand_id
1 'polypeptide(L)'
;MSSKYRRGNRGQKKLKWRWKDESDNRSLPQSWADKGRTEPPEEDEVQLYAIQCRAGLRLEWLVNTRTGKLLRGPLSEKPGLRVLYVTADGEHALMKELDARETDDSWKPPKQFASVIAKDREEVDPVPDSSQDCYRRLAENLYGVD
;
A
#
# COMPACT_ATOMS: atom_id res chain seq x y z
N MET A 1 -16.15 -44.38 -33.22
CA MET A 1 -16.03 -44.03 -31.78
C MET A 1 -15.25 -42.73 -31.67
N SER A 2 -15.92 -41.61 -31.42
CA SER A 2 -15.27 -40.29 -31.37
C SER A 2 -14.88 -39.97 -29.93
N SER A 3 -13.58 -40.05 -29.63
CA SER A 3 -13.01 -39.71 -28.32
C SER A 3 -13.15 -38.21 -28.10
N LYS A 4 -14.19 -37.79 -27.37
CA LYS A 4 -14.35 -36.42 -26.90
C LYS A 4 -13.28 -36.16 -25.84
N TYR A 5 -12.16 -35.57 -26.24
CA TYR A 5 -11.22 -34.94 -25.32
C TYR A 5 -11.97 -33.88 -24.50
N ARG A 6 -12.36 -34.24 -23.28
CA ARG A 6 -12.84 -33.29 -22.27
C ARG A 6 -11.66 -32.37 -21.95
N ARG A 7 -11.61 -31.22 -22.61
CA ARG A 7 -10.72 -30.11 -22.27
C ARG A 7 -11.16 -29.64 -20.89
N GLY A 8 -10.57 -30.23 -19.84
CA GLY A 8 -10.86 -29.88 -18.46
C GLY A 8 -10.68 -28.38 -18.31
N ASN A 9 -11.76 -27.69 -17.92
CA ASN A 9 -11.78 -26.27 -17.63
C ASN A 9 -10.97 -26.03 -16.34
N ARG A 10 -9.64 -26.17 -16.43
CA ARG A 10 -8.71 -25.85 -15.35
C ARG A 10 -8.78 -24.34 -15.21
N GLY A 11 -9.48 -23.88 -14.17
CA GLY A 11 -9.66 -22.45 -13.90
C GLY A 11 -8.33 -21.70 -14.08
N GLN A 12 -8.39 -20.55 -14.76
CA GLN A 12 -7.21 -19.78 -15.13
C GLN A 12 -6.33 -19.56 -13.90
N LYS A 13 -5.02 -19.72 -14.08
CA LYS A 13 -4.02 -19.51 -13.04
C LYS A 13 -3.34 -18.18 -13.28
N LYS A 14 -3.15 -17.38 -12.23
CA LYS A 14 -2.47 -16.08 -12.32
C LYS A 14 -1.50 -15.94 -11.15
N LEU A 15 -0.39 -15.25 -11.36
CA LEU A 15 0.49 -14.80 -10.29
C LEU A 15 -0.14 -13.57 -9.60
N LYS A 16 -0.20 -13.59 -8.26
CA LYS A 16 -0.66 -12.47 -7.44
C LYS A 16 0.32 -12.23 -6.30
N TRP A 17 0.68 -10.98 -6.11
CA TRP A 17 1.42 -10.53 -4.93
C TRP A 17 0.51 -10.48 -3.71
N ARG A 18 1.03 -10.90 -2.57
CA ARG A 18 0.37 -10.81 -1.25
C ARG A 18 1.37 -10.27 -0.24
N TRP A 19 0.87 -9.50 0.71
CA TRP A 19 1.66 -8.89 1.77
C TRP A 19 1.88 -9.83 2.96
N LYS A 20 3.08 -9.79 3.53
CA LYS A 20 3.44 -10.39 4.82
C LYS A 20 4.13 -9.32 5.66
N ASP A 21 3.68 -9.13 6.89
CA ASP A 21 4.29 -8.17 7.81
C ASP A 21 5.62 -8.69 8.35
N GLU A 22 6.64 -7.81 8.44
CA GLU A 22 7.94 -8.09 9.07
C GLU A 22 8.25 -7.10 10.22
N SER A 23 7.50 -6.01 10.33
CA SER A 23 7.67 -5.00 11.38
C SER A 23 6.34 -4.39 11.78
N ASP A 24 6.31 -3.86 13.00
CA ASP A 24 5.17 -3.10 13.50
C ASP A 24 5.01 -1.74 12.78
N ASN A 25 3.82 -1.17 12.90
CA ASN A 25 3.57 0.19 12.45
C ASN A 25 4.45 1.17 13.24
N ARG A 26 5.06 2.11 12.53
CA ARG A 26 5.78 3.25 13.10
C ARG A 26 5.40 4.53 12.39
N SER A 27 5.62 5.66 13.03
CA SER A 27 5.49 6.97 12.40
C SER A 27 6.40 7.09 11.18
N LEU A 28 5.94 7.81 10.16
CA LEU A 28 6.76 8.10 9.00
C LEU A 28 8.02 8.88 9.43
N PRO A 29 9.23 8.51 8.99
CA PRO A 29 10.41 9.32 9.26
C PRO A 29 10.26 10.72 8.64
N GLN A 30 10.59 11.77 9.41
CA GLN A 30 10.53 13.17 8.94
C GLN A 30 11.28 13.37 7.62
N SER A 31 12.46 12.76 7.49
CA SER A 31 13.26 12.83 6.24
C SER A 31 12.55 12.28 5.00
N TRP A 32 11.54 11.42 5.14
CA TRP A 32 10.74 10.92 4.02
C TRP A 32 9.59 11.88 3.72
N ALA A 33 9.01 12.52 4.74
CA ALA A 33 8.03 13.59 4.55
C ALA A 33 8.66 14.76 3.77
N ASP A 34 9.82 15.26 4.22
CA ASP A 34 10.49 16.44 3.68
C ASP A 34 11.03 16.24 2.25
N LYS A 35 11.53 15.04 1.94
CA LYS A 35 12.20 14.73 0.67
C LYS A 35 11.32 13.97 -0.31
N GLY A 36 10.15 13.54 0.13
CA GLY A 36 9.17 12.89 -0.74
C GLY A 36 8.62 13.89 -1.74
N ARG A 37 8.11 13.37 -2.85
CA ARG A 37 7.40 14.18 -3.84
C ARG A 37 6.02 14.55 -3.32
N THR A 38 5.53 15.69 -3.76
CA THR A 38 4.17 16.16 -3.53
C THR A 38 3.43 16.15 -4.85
N GLU A 39 2.32 15.43 -4.89
CA GLU A 39 1.36 15.46 -5.99
C GLU A 39 0.32 16.55 -5.69
N PRO A 40 0.14 17.55 -6.58
CA PRO A 40 -0.94 18.51 -6.43
C PRO A 40 -2.29 17.84 -6.74
N PRO A 41 -3.37 18.16 -6.03
CA PRO A 41 -4.69 17.64 -6.35
C PRO A 41 -5.24 18.25 -7.65
N GLU A 42 -5.90 17.42 -8.46
CA GLU A 42 -6.76 17.86 -9.56
C GLU A 42 -8.18 18.20 -9.07
N GLU A 43 -9.08 18.54 -9.99
CA GLU A 43 -10.50 18.78 -9.67
C GLU A 43 -11.11 17.50 -9.05
N ASP A 44 -11.85 17.64 -7.95
CA ASP A 44 -12.49 16.56 -7.19
C ASP A 44 -11.56 15.57 -6.44
N GLU A 45 -10.25 15.77 -6.47
CA GLU A 45 -9.30 15.00 -5.68
C GLU A 45 -9.08 15.57 -4.27
N VAL A 46 -8.80 14.68 -3.32
CA VAL A 46 -8.35 15.03 -1.97
C VAL A 46 -6.86 14.78 -1.84
N GLN A 47 -6.19 15.67 -1.12
CA GLN A 47 -4.77 15.54 -0.81
C GLN A 47 -4.59 14.66 0.43
N LEU A 48 -3.67 13.69 0.37
CA LEU A 48 -3.33 12.82 1.50
C LEU A 48 -1.83 12.83 1.81
N TYR A 49 -1.52 12.80 3.11
CA TYR A 49 -0.19 12.91 3.69
C TYR A 49 0.23 11.57 4.29
N ALA A 50 1.42 11.09 3.94
CA ALA A 50 1.97 9.87 4.53
C ALA A 50 2.29 10.09 6.02
N ILE A 51 1.66 9.33 6.93
CA ILE A 51 1.85 9.52 8.38
C ILE A 51 2.51 8.33 9.08
N GLN A 52 2.37 7.13 8.52
CA GLN A 52 2.91 5.91 9.11
C GLN A 52 3.44 4.98 8.04
N CYS A 53 4.41 4.15 8.42
CA CYS A 53 4.90 3.09 7.57
C CYS A 53 5.22 1.83 8.36
N ARG A 54 5.20 0.68 7.68
CA ARG A 54 5.81 -0.57 8.15
C ARG A 54 6.48 -1.31 7.02
N ALA A 55 7.59 -1.98 7.33
CA ALA A 55 8.27 -2.88 6.44
C ALA A 55 7.60 -4.27 6.45
N GLY A 56 7.70 -4.95 5.31
CA GLY A 56 7.19 -6.30 5.13
C GLY A 56 7.66 -6.88 3.80
N LEU A 57 7.16 -8.06 3.47
CA LEU A 57 7.48 -8.75 2.24
C LEU A 57 6.28 -8.76 1.31
N ARG A 58 6.56 -8.54 0.02
CA ARG A 58 5.62 -8.86 -1.05
C ARG A 58 6.01 -10.23 -1.56
N LEU A 59 5.10 -11.18 -1.42
CA LEU A 59 5.27 -12.57 -1.80
C LEU A 59 4.42 -12.88 -3.03
N GLU A 60 5.00 -13.46 -4.07
CA GLU A 60 4.29 -13.81 -5.29
C GLU A 60 3.75 -15.24 -5.21
N TRP A 61 2.43 -15.39 -5.40
CA TRP A 61 1.76 -16.69 -5.33
C TRP A 61 1.04 -17.00 -6.62
N LEU A 62 1.05 -18.27 -7.01
CA LEU A 62 0.17 -18.77 -8.05
C LEU A 62 -1.21 -19.02 -7.46
N VAL A 63 -2.23 -18.35 -7.99
CA VAL A 63 -3.61 -18.48 -7.54
C VAL A 63 -4.52 -19.01 -8.65
N ASN A 64 -5.57 -19.72 -8.24
CA ASN A 64 -6.70 -20.02 -9.11
C ASN A 64 -7.60 -18.78 -9.16
N THR A 65 -7.76 -18.15 -10.32
CA THR A 65 -8.53 -16.89 -10.43
C THR A 65 -10.01 -17.08 -10.16
N ARG A 66 -10.56 -18.25 -10.47
CA ARG A 66 -11.98 -18.57 -10.26
C ARG A 66 -12.33 -18.72 -8.78
N THR A 67 -11.45 -19.32 -7.99
CA THR A 67 -11.75 -19.67 -6.58
C THR A 67 -10.98 -18.83 -5.57
N GLY A 68 -10.01 -18.03 -6.01
CA GLY A 68 -9.09 -17.29 -5.13
C GLY A 68 -8.09 -18.18 -4.37
N LYS A 69 -8.19 -19.51 -4.48
CA LYS A 69 -7.34 -20.45 -3.74
C LYS A 69 -5.88 -20.34 -4.18
N LEU A 70 -4.99 -20.34 -3.19
CA LEU A 70 -3.55 -20.50 -3.39
C LEU A 70 -3.30 -21.89 -4.01
N LEU A 71 -2.56 -21.93 -5.11
CA LEU A 71 -2.18 -23.18 -5.78
C LEU A 71 -0.73 -23.54 -5.49
N ARG A 72 0.16 -22.55 -5.42
CA ARG A 72 1.60 -22.72 -5.19
C ARG A 72 2.22 -21.38 -4.76
N GLY A 73 3.27 -21.42 -3.96
CA GLY A 73 4.10 -20.26 -3.61
C GLY A 73 4.63 -20.32 -2.17
N PRO A 74 5.37 -19.29 -1.72
CA PRO A 74 5.76 -18.13 -2.52
C PRO A 74 6.77 -18.54 -3.62
N LEU A 75 6.67 -17.90 -4.79
CA LEU A 75 7.54 -18.15 -5.96
C LEU A 75 8.63 -17.09 -6.10
N SER A 76 8.31 -15.88 -5.65
CA SER A 76 9.21 -14.73 -5.62
C SER A 76 8.95 -13.96 -4.33
N GLU A 77 9.99 -13.35 -3.80
CA GLU A 77 9.94 -12.48 -2.64
C GLU A 77 10.63 -11.17 -2.99
N LYS A 78 10.06 -10.06 -2.53
CA LYS A 78 10.74 -8.77 -2.58
C LYS A 78 10.39 -7.91 -1.39
N PRO A 79 11.30 -7.02 -1.00
CA PRO A 79 11.04 -6.05 0.04
C PRO A 79 9.86 -5.13 -0.35
N GLY A 80 8.88 -4.97 0.54
CA GLY A 80 7.84 -3.97 0.47
C GLY A 80 7.79 -3.00 1.65
N LEU A 81 7.13 -1.88 1.42
CA LEU A 81 6.71 -0.92 2.44
C LEU A 81 5.21 -0.72 2.32
N ARG A 82 4.52 -0.71 3.45
CA ARG A 82 3.12 -0.32 3.52
C ARG A 82 3.04 1.03 4.21
N VAL A 83 2.42 2.00 3.55
CA VAL A 83 2.37 3.40 3.99
C VAL A 83 0.91 3.80 4.12
N LEU A 84 0.58 4.39 5.27
CA LEU A 84 -0.73 4.97 5.53
C LEU A 84 -0.68 6.45 5.17
N TYR A 85 -1.57 6.85 4.27
CA TYR A 85 -1.82 8.24 3.90
C TYR A 85 -3.15 8.68 4.48
N VAL A 86 -3.24 9.93 4.94
CA VAL A 86 -4.48 10.49 5.52
C VAL A 86 -4.72 11.91 5.01
N THR A 87 -5.97 12.33 4.94
CA THR A 87 -6.32 13.76 4.74
C THR A 87 -5.84 14.60 5.92
N ALA A 88 -5.68 15.92 5.73
CA ALA A 88 -5.21 16.82 6.79
C ALA A 88 -6.10 16.75 8.05
N ASP A 89 -7.42 16.73 7.85
CA ASP A 89 -8.43 16.56 8.90
C ASP A 89 -8.44 15.16 9.57
N GLY A 90 -7.72 14.19 9.00
CA GLY A 90 -7.66 12.80 9.48
C GLY A 90 -8.92 11.97 9.19
N GLU A 91 -9.91 12.50 8.48
CA GLU A 91 -11.21 11.85 8.24
C GLU A 91 -11.15 10.74 7.19
N HIS A 92 -10.22 10.80 6.24
CA HIS A 92 -10.08 9.80 5.18
C HIS A 92 -8.65 9.29 5.10
N ALA A 93 -8.48 8.04 4.69
CA ALA A 93 -7.19 7.40 4.60
C ALA A 93 -7.07 6.49 3.39
N LEU A 94 -5.83 6.27 2.96
CA LEU A 94 -5.47 5.30 1.95
C LEU A 94 -4.21 4.54 2.36
N MET A 95 -4.26 3.21 2.27
CA MET A 95 -3.11 2.36 2.49
C MET A 95 -2.49 1.96 1.16
N LYS A 96 -1.22 2.33 0.93
CA LYS A 96 -0.47 1.92 -0.27
C LYS A 96 0.62 0.93 0.06
N GLU A 97 0.71 -0.13 -0.74
CA GLU A 97 1.85 -1.05 -0.77
C GLU A 97 2.83 -0.62 -1.87
N LEU A 98 4.08 -0.40 -1.48
CA LEU A 98 5.17 0.05 -2.32
C LEU A 98 6.27 -1.01 -2.35
N ASP A 99 7.02 -1.07 -3.44
CA ASP A 99 8.28 -1.79 -3.45
C ASP A 99 9.31 -1.00 -2.63
N ALA A 100 9.96 -1.68 -1.70
CA ALA A 100 11.03 -1.10 -0.90
C ALA A 100 12.38 -1.43 -1.51
N ARG A 101 13.40 -0.67 -1.10
CA ARG A 101 14.79 -0.96 -1.37
C ARG A 101 15.41 -1.45 -0.08
N GLU A 102 15.91 -2.68 -0.11
CA GLU A 102 16.74 -3.22 0.95
C GLU A 102 18.12 -2.54 0.87
N THR A 103 18.59 -2.07 2.01
CA THR A 103 19.96 -1.59 2.21
C THR A 103 20.50 -2.27 3.46
N ASP A 104 21.81 -2.40 3.57
CA ASP A 104 22.50 -3.26 4.57
C ASP A 104 21.98 -3.14 6.01
N ASP A 105 21.40 -2.00 6.40
CA ASP A 105 20.84 -1.78 7.75
C ASP A 105 19.38 -1.24 7.78
N SER A 106 18.72 -1.05 6.63
CA SER A 106 17.37 -0.45 6.64
C SER A 106 16.52 -0.67 5.39
N TRP A 107 15.21 -0.58 5.59
CA TRP A 107 14.20 -0.55 4.55
C TRP A 107 13.95 0.88 4.10
N LYS A 108 14.25 1.18 2.83
CA LYS A 108 14.07 2.51 2.24
C LYS A 108 12.93 2.53 1.23
N PRO A 109 12.22 3.66 1.08
CA PRO A 109 11.14 3.76 0.12
C PRO A 109 11.74 3.82 -1.30
N PRO A 110 10.93 3.64 -2.35
CA PRO A 110 11.42 3.82 -3.71
C PRO A 110 12.01 5.23 -3.89
N LYS A 111 12.95 5.41 -4.84
CA LYS A 111 13.56 6.73 -5.11
C LYS A 111 12.53 7.83 -5.39
N GLN A 112 11.37 7.40 -5.88
CA GLN A 112 10.26 8.18 -6.38
C GLN A 112 9.09 8.23 -5.39
N PHE A 113 9.38 8.04 -4.10
CA PHE A 113 8.38 8.10 -3.04
C PHE A 113 7.64 9.44 -3.02
N ALA A 114 6.31 9.38 -2.99
CA ALA A 114 5.45 10.53 -2.77
C ALA A 114 5.09 10.59 -1.28
N SER A 115 5.49 11.67 -0.61
CA SER A 115 5.12 11.93 0.78
C SER A 115 3.73 12.54 0.88
N VAL A 116 3.26 13.15 -0.20
CA VAL A 116 1.90 13.69 -0.34
C VAL A 116 1.37 13.24 -1.70
N ILE A 117 0.18 12.64 -1.71
CA ILE A 117 -0.49 12.13 -2.91
C ILE A 117 -1.84 12.83 -3.09
N ALA A 118 -2.37 12.80 -4.30
CA ALA A 118 -3.74 13.18 -4.59
C ALA A 118 -4.53 11.99 -5.14
N LYS A 119 -5.77 11.85 -4.69
CA LYS A 119 -6.65 10.75 -5.10
C LYS A 119 -8.10 11.21 -5.12
N ASP A 120 -8.90 10.57 -5.97
CA ASP A 120 -10.34 10.78 -5.97
C ASP A 120 -10.93 10.43 -4.60
N ARG A 121 -11.96 11.15 -4.19
CA ARG A 121 -12.63 10.90 -2.91
C ARG A 121 -13.24 9.49 -2.82
N GLU A 122 -13.54 8.86 -3.95
CA GLU A 122 -14.03 7.49 -4.03
C GLU A 122 -12.93 6.43 -3.82
N GLU A 123 -11.66 6.80 -3.94
CA GLU A 123 -10.51 5.90 -3.74
C GLU A 123 -10.02 5.85 -2.28
N VAL A 124 -10.57 6.69 -1.40
CA VAL A 124 -10.15 6.82 0.00
C VAL A 124 -11.21 6.29 0.95
N ASP A 125 -10.77 5.62 2.01
CA ASP A 125 -11.66 5.03 2.99
C ASP A 125 -11.91 6.01 4.15
N PRO A 126 -13.13 6.10 4.69
CA PRO A 126 -13.38 6.87 5.90
C PRO A 126 -12.65 6.27 7.10
N VAL A 127 -12.11 7.13 7.95
CA VAL A 127 -11.42 6.78 9.18
C VAL A 127 -12.43 6.79 10.34
N PRO A 128 -12.44 5.77 11.22
CA PRO A 128 -13.27 5.81 12.43
C PRO A 128 -12.97 7.02 13.31
N ASP A 129 -13.99 7.68 13.83
CA ASP A 129 -13.89 8.91 14.66
C ASP A 129 -12.85 8.79 15.78
N SER A 130 -12.71 7.60 16.40
CA SER A 130 -11.73 7.33 17.46
C SER A 130 -10.27 7.51 17.03
N SER A 131 -9.98 7.49 15.73
CA SER A 131 -8.63 7.56 15.16
C SER A 131 -8.34 8.87 14.43
N GLN A 132 -9.37 9.63 14.04
CA GLN A 132 -9.24 10.86 13.24
C GLN A 132 -8.32 11.88 13.91
N ASP A 133 -8.57 12.17 15.19
CA ASP A 133 -7.75 13.11 15.98
C ASP A 133 -6.26 12.70 16.04
N CYS A 134 -5.99 11.41 16.15
CA CYS A 134 -4.63 10.90 16.16
C CYS A 134 -3.95 11.07 14.79
N TYR A 135 -4.69 10.81 13.71
CA TYR A 135 -4.17 10.92 12.35
C TYR A 135 -3.95 12.37 11.92
N ARG A 136 -4.91 13.25 12.20
CA ARG A 136 -4.77 14.70 12.00
C ARG A 136 -3.52 15.24 12.68
N ARG A 137 -3.33 14.94 13.98
CA ARG A 137 -2.13 15.38 14.71
C ARG A 137 -0.83 14.85 14.11
N LEU A 138 -0.82 13.62 13.56
CA LEU A 138 0.37 13.10 12.90
C LEU A 138 0.67 13.84 11.60
N ALA A 139 -0.36 14.18 10.82
CA ALA A 139 -0.23 14.99 9.61
C ALA A 139 0.25 16.41 9.95
N GLU A 140 -0.35 17.05 10.95
CA GLU A 140 0.05 18.37 11.47
C GLU A 140 1.51 18.37 11.92
N ASN A 141 1.93 17.38 12.71
CA ASN A 141 3.32 17.32 13.20
C ASN A 141 4.35 17.11 12.10
N LEU A 142 4.03 16.31 11.06
CA LEU A 142 4.96 16.00 9.98
C LEU A 142 5.01 17.09 8.91
N TYR A 143 3.88 17.75 8.63
CA TYR A 143 3.73 18.63 7.46
C TYR A 143 3.27 20.05 7.79
N GLY A 144 2.86 20.34 9.03
CA GLY A 144 2.35 21.65 9.45
C GLY A 144 1.00 22.01 8.82
N VAL A 145 0.17 21.00 8.54
CA VAL A 145 -1.17 21.16 7.94
C VAL A 145 -2.25 21.02 9.02
N ASP A 146 -3.30 21.81 8.93
CA ASP A 146 -4.48 21.82 9.83
C ASP A 146 -5.76 21.65 9.01
#